data_AF-A0A7T7KHF7-F1
#
_entry.id   AF-A0A7T7KHF7-F1
#
_cell.length_a   1.000
_cell.length_b   1.000
_cell.length_c   1.000
_cell.angle_alpha   90.00
_cell.angle_beta   90.00
_cell.angle_gamma   90.00
#
_symmetry.space_group_name_H-M   'P 1'
#
loop_
_entity.id
_entity.type
_entity.pdbx_description
1 polymer ?
#
loop_
_entity_poly.entity_id
_entity_poly.type
_entity_poly.pdbx_seq_one_letter_code
_entity_poly.pdbx_strand_id
1 'polypeptide(L)'
;MAKTIVVPKNKEAEIALDYDTATPDQVIELILSNDEFNKLWSKGVFSLINSISQSNIDDFEDEHIIDLNLIYNSCRELKKNFNDISEIIKMFELALMYRTSIHFYF
;
A
#
# COMPACT_ATOMS: atom_id res chain seq x y z
N MET A 1 -1.82 5.36 16.64
CA MET A 1 -1.49 6.01 15.35
C MET A 1 -2.54 5.56 14.34
N ALA A 2 -2.85 6.37 13.32
CA ALA A 2 -3.75 5.93 12.26
C ALA A 2 -2.94 5.17 11.22
N LYS A 3 -3.34 3.94 10.90
CA LYS A 3 -2.63 3.10 9.94
C LYS A 3 -3.08 3.46 8.53
N THR A 4 -2.18 3.97 7.72
CA THR A 4 -2.53 4.59 6.44
C THR A 4 -1.74 3.96 5.30
N ILE A 5 -2.43 3.68 4.19
CA ILE A 5 -1.81 3.25 2.95
C ILE A 5 -1.95 4.39 1.95
N VAL A 6 -0.84 4.78 1.31
CA VAL A 6 -0.79 5.97 0.46
C VAL A 6 -0.27 5.61 -0.93
N VAL A 7 -0.90 6.17 -1.96
CA VAL A 7 -0.51 6.03 -3.35
C VAL A 7 -0.41 7.41 -4.00
N PRO A 8 0.78 7.82 -4.49
CA PRO A 8 0.93 9.05 -5.26
C PRO A 8 0.23 8.96 -6.62
N LYS A 9 -0.46 10.03 -7.04
CA LYS A 9 -1.19 10.07 -8.32
C LYS A 9 -0.30 10.24 -9.55
N ASN A 10 0.94 10.67 -9.37
CA ASN A 10 1.94 10.84 -10.43
C ASN A 10 3.35 10.91 -9.83
N LYS A 11 4.38 11.04 -10.69
CA LYS A 11 5.78 11.11 -10.28
C LYS A 11 6.14 12.36 -9.48
N GLU A 12 5.50 13.50 -9.76
CA GLU A 12 5.70 14.71 -8.96
C GLU A 12 5.16 14.55 -7.54
N ALA A 13 4.00 13.90 -7.40
CA ALA A 13 3.42 13.56 -6.10
C ALA A 13 4.27 12.55 -5.33
N GLU A 14 4.87 11.58 -6.02
CA GLU A 14 5.78 10.60 -5.41
C GLU A 14 7.02 11.28 -4.85
N ILE A 15 7.66 12.17 -5.63
CA ILE A 15 8.77 12.98 -5.15
C ILE A 15 8.32 13.89 -4.00
N ALA A 16 7.17 14.56 -4.13
CA ALA A 16 6.67 15.42 -3.08
C ALA A 16 6.41 14.66 -1.77
N LEU A 17 5.97 13.40 -1.85
CA LEU A 17 5.76 12.53 -0.72
C LEU A 17 7.08 12.17 -0.03
N ASP A 18 8.13 11.86 -0.79
CA ASP A 18 9.48 11.59 -0.24
C ASP A 18 10.09 12.78 0.52
N TYR A 19 9.63 14.01 0.23
CA TYR A 19 10.08 15.25 0.89
C TYR A 19 9.06 15.82 1.89
N ASP A 20 8.02 15.09 2.27
CA ASP A 20 6.94 15.55 3.17
C ASP A 20 6.23 16.84 2.68
N THR A 21 6.15 17.03 1.37
CA THR A 21 5.53 18.20 0.71
C THR A 21 4.31 17.87 -0.12
N ALA A 22 3.92 16.59 -0.18
CA ALA A 22 2.73 16.16 -0.92
C ALA A 22 1.46 16.76 -0.32
N THR A 23 0.59 17.29 -1.19
CA THR A 23 -0.74 17.77 -0.77
C THR A 23 -1.76 16.63 -0.78
N PRO A 24 -2.89 16.75 -0.03
CA PRO A 24 -3.95 15.74 -0.05
C PRO A 24 -4.52 15.47 -1.46
N ASP A 25 -4.47 16.47 -2.35
CA ASP A 25 -4.91 16.32 -3.74
C ASP A 25 -3.93 15.54 -4.61
N GLN A 26 -2.67 15.38 -4.19
CA GLN A 26 -1.62 14.67 -4.93
C GLN A 26 -1.57 13.18 -4.62
N VAL A 27 -2.16 12.74 -3.51
CA VAL A 27 -2.15 11.34 -3.06
C VAL A 27 -3.56 10.75 -2.96
N ILE A 28 -3.63 9.43 -2.92
CA ILE A 28 -4.82 8.68 -2.49
C ILE A 28 -4.45 8.01 -1.18
N GLU A 29 -5.28 8.20 -0.16
CA GLU A 29 -5.07 7.64 1.18
C GLU A 29 -6.18 6.64 1.50
N LEU A 30 -5.80 5.51 2.07
CA LEU A 30 -6.68 4.55 2.70
C LEU A 30 -6.32 4.45 4.17
N ILE A 31 -7.20 4.97 5.03
CA ILE A 31 -7.02 4.93 6.48
C ILE A 31 -7.72 3.67 7.00
N LEU A 32 -6.98 2.84 7.72
CA LEU A 32 -7.47 1.63 8.36
C LEU A 32 -7.78 1.91 9.83
N SER A 33 -8.98 1.52 10.28
CA SER A 33 -9.24 1.38 11.70
C SER A 33 -8.40 0.24 12.29
N ASN A 34 -8.19 0.26 13.62
CA ASN A 34 -7.49 -0.83 14.30
C ASN A 34 -8.15 -2.20 14.05
N ASP A 35 -9.49 -2.24 13.97
CA ASP A 35 -10.23 -3.48 13.71
C ASP A 35 -10.01 -3.98 12.29
N GLU A 36 -9.99 -3.10 11.29
CA GLU A 36 -9.69 -3.46 9.90
C GLU A 36 -8.25 -3.94 9.76
N PHE A 37 -7.31 -3.21 10.34
CA PHE A 37 -5.91 -3.61 10.35
C PHE A 37 -5.73 -4.99 11.01
N ASN A 38 -6.29 -5.21 12.20
CA ASN A 38 -6.17 -6.48 12.91
C ASN A 38 -6.79 -7.64 12.11
N LYS A 39 -7.88 -7.40 11.37
CA LYS A 39 -8.46 -8.38 10.45
C LYS A 39 -7.53 -8.70 9.28
N LEU A 40 -6.95 -7.69 8.64
CA LEU A 40 -6.00 -7.88 7.54
C LEU A 40 -4.71 -8.59 8.02
N TRP A 41 -4.22 -8.20 9.19
CA TRP A 41 -3.05 -8.77 9.85
C TRP A 41 -3.25 -10.24 10.18
N SER A 42 -4.34 -10.58 10.88
CA SER A 42 -4.65 -11.98 11.24
C SER A 42 -4.91 -12.89 10.04
N LYS A 43 -5.36 -12.32 8.91
CA LYS A 43 -5.49 -13.03 7.63
C LYS A 43 -4.17 -13.25 6.89
N GLY A 44 -3.07 -12.64 7.33
CA GLY A 44 -1.77 -12.74 6.68
C GLY A 44 -1.63 -11.91 5.39
N VAL A 45 -2.44 -10.86 5.23
CA VAL A 45 -2.40 -9.99 4.04
C VAL A 45 -1.01 -9.34 3.89
N PHE A 46 -0.51 -8.72 4.97
CA PHE A 46 0.80 -8.05 4.95
C PHE A 46 1.96 -9.05 4.86
N SER A 47 1.83 -10.23 5.46
CA SER A 47 2.81 -11.31 5.31
C SER A 47 2.94 -11.77 3.86
N LEU A 48 1.84 -11.87 3.11
CA LEU A 48 1.87 -12.18 1.69
C LEU A 48 2.60 -11.08 0.90
N ILE A 49 2.27 -9.81 1.17
CA ILE A 49 2.91 -8.67 0.51
C ILE A 49 4.43 -8.68 0.77
N ASN A 50 4.85 -8.82 2.04
CA ASN A 50 6.26 -8.89 2.43
C ASN A 50 7.00 -10.01 1.69
N SER A 51 6.40 -11.20 1.59
CA SER A 51 7.02 -12.35 0.91
C SER A 51 7.30 -12.12 -0.58
N ILE A 52 6.49 -11.28 -1.24
CA ILE A 52 6.60 -10.99 -2.68
C ILE A 52 7.50 -9.79 -2.92
N SER A 53 7.28 -8.72 -2.16
CA SER A 53 7.94 -7.43 -2.33
C SER A 53 9.29 -7.32 -1.63
N GLN A 54 9.63 -8.29 -0.77
CA GLN A 54 10.82 -8.23 0.09
C GLN A 54 10.80 -7.04 1.07
N SER A 55 9.61 -6.51 1.33
CA SER A 55 9.35 -5.47 2.32
C SER A 55 9.17 -6.04 3.73
N ASN A 56 9.24 -5.17 4.73
CA ASN A 56 9.05 -5.51 6.14
C ASN A 56 7.86 -4.76 6.75
N ILE A 57 6.70 -4.79 6.09
CA ILE A 57 5.49 -4.16 6.61
C ILE A 57 5.10 -4.82 7.94
N ASP A 58 5.16 -4.06 9.03
CA ASP A 58 4.71 -4.44 10.37
C ASP A 58 3.89 -3.32 11.04
N ASP A 59 3.60 -3.38 12.35
CA ASP A 59 2.82 -2.34 13.04
C ASP A 59 3.65 -1.24 13.70
N PHE A 60 4.92 -1.10 13.33
CA PHE A 60 5.86 -0.11 13.88
C PHE A 60 6.68 0.66 12.82
N GLU A 61 6.89 0.09 11.62
CA GLU A 61 7.75 0.65 10.59
C GLU A 61 6.96 1.22 9.40
N ASP A 62 7.46 2.35 8.87
CA ASP A 62 7.03 2.88 7.58
C ASP A 62 7.74 2.11 6.45
N GLU A 63 6.99 1.72 5.42
CA GLU A 63 7.52 0.88 4.35
C GLU A 63 6.91 1.26 3.00
N HIS A 64 7.66 1.05 1.92
CA HIS A 64 7.18 1.39 0.58
C HIS A 64 7.66 0.42 -0.50
N ILE A 65 6.85 0.25 -1.53
CA ILE A 65 7.16 -0.57 -2.69
C ILE A 65 7.15 0.34 -3.92
N ILE A 66 8.31 0.47 -4.56
CA ILE A 66 8.50 1.32 -5.77
C ILE A 66 8.56 0.47 -7.05
N ASP A 67 9.02 -0.79 -6.97
CA ASP A 67 9.10 -1.66 -8.14
C ASP A 67 7.70 -2.10 -8.59
N LEU A 68 7.29 -1.60 -9.75
CA LEU A 68 5.99 -1.90 -10.36
C LEU A 68 5.75 -3.40 -10.59
N ASN A 69 6.80 -4.20 -10.82
CA ASN A 69 6.65 -5.65 -10.95
C ASN A 69 6.29 -6.28 -9.60
N LEU A 70 6.86 -5.80 -8.50
CA LEU A 70 6.53 -6.27 -7.16
C LEU A 70 5.11 -5.86 -6.78
N ILE A 71 4.71 -4.62 -7.10
CA ILE A 71 3.33 -4.15 -6.92
C ILE A 71 2.37 -5.02 -7.76
N TYR A 72 2.71 -5.30 -9.01
CA TYR A 72 1.89 -6.14 -9.90
C TYR A 72 1.72 -7.56 -9.36
N ASN A 73 2.83 -8.19 -8.94
CA ASN A 73 2.82 -9.55 -8.42
C ASN A 73 2.03 -9.62 -7.11
N SER A 74 2.24 -8.67 -6.20
CA SER A 74 1.45 -8.56 -4.96
C SER A 74 -0.04 -8.39 -5.26
N CYS A 75 -0.41 -7.49 -6.18
CA CYS A 75 -1.80 -7.28 -6.58
C CYS A 75 -2.45 -8.57 -7.11
N ARG A 76 -1.72 -9.30 -7.98
CA ARG A 76 -2.18 -10.57 -8.55
C ARG A 76 -2.40 -11.63 -7.48
N GLU A 77 -1.46 -11.80 -6.54
CA GLU A 77 -1.60 -12.80 -5.48
C GLU A 77 -2.64 -12.38 -4.44
N LEU A 78 -2.80 -11.09 -4.14
CA LEU A 78 -3.86 -10.59 -3.26
C LEU A 78 -5.25 -10.93 -3.81
N LYS A 79 -5.50 -10.65 -5.10
CA LYS A 79 -6.77 -10.99 -5.79
C LYS A 79 -7.06 -12.48 -5.80
N LYS A 80 -6.03 -13.32 -5.80
CA LYS A 80 -6.16 -14.78 -5.84
C LYS A 80 -6.45 -15.37 -4.47
N ASN A 81 -5.83 -14.84 -3.42
CA ASN A 81 -5.90 -15.42 -2.08
C ASN A 81 -6.97 -14.77 -1.18
N PHE A 82 -7.42 -13.56 -1.52
CA PHE A 82 -8.39 -12.82 -0.72
C PHE A 82 -9.51 -12.23 -1.58
N ASN A 83 -10.75 -12.44 -1.17
CA ASN A 83 -11.94 -11.98 -1.87
C ASN A 83 -12.64 -10.78 -1.19
N ASP A 84 -12.21 -10.40 0.01
CA ASP A 84 -12.88 -9.42 0.87
C ASP A 84 -11.96 -8.26 1.31
N ILE A 85 -10.93 -7.96 0.51
CA ILE A 85 -9.97 -6.86 0.73
C ILE A 85 -9.94 -5.88 -0.46
N SER A 86 -11.10 -5.61 -1.05
CA SER A 86 -11.25 -4.83 -2.29
C SER A 86 -10.58 -3.45 -2.24
N GLU A 87 -10.58 -2.80 -1.07
CA GLU A 87 -9.93 -1.48 -0.89
C GLU A 87 -8.41 -1.56 -0.98
N ILE A 88 -7.79 -2.57 -0.36
CA ILE A 88 -6.34 -2.81 -0.47
C ILE A 88 -5.97 -3.09 -1.91
N ILE A 89 -6.71 -4.00 -2.57
CA ILE A 89 -6.49 -4.33 -3.98
C ILE A 89 -6.58 -3.08 -4.85
N LYS A 90 -7.55 -2.20 -4.59
CA LYS A 90 -7.70 -0.94 -5.30
C LYS A 90 -6.48 -0.02 -5.15
N MET A 91 -5.84 0.04 -3.98
CA MET A 91 -4.61 0.82 -3.80
C MET A 91 -3.48 0.29 -4.70
N PHE A 92 -3.30 -1.02 -4.77
CA PHE A 92 -2.32 -1.62 -5.69
C PHE A 92 -2.65 -1.34 -7.16
N GLU A 93 -3.92 -1.42 -7.55
CA GLU A 93 -4.36 -1.07 -8.91
C GLU A 93 -4.09 0.40 -9.25
N LEU A 94 -4.31 1.31 -8.31
CA LEU A 94 -4.01 2.73 -8.49
C LEU A 94 -2.51 2.97 -8.64
N ALA A 95 -1.66 2.34 -7.82
CA ALA A 95 -0.21 2.47 -7.94
C ALA A 95 0.28 2.00 -9.32
N LEU A 96 -0.29 0.90 -9.84
CA LEU A 96 0.00 0.41 -11.19
C LEU A 96 -0.53 1.36 -12.28
N MET A 97 -1.74 1.89 -12.11
CA MET A 97 -2.37 2.84 -13.04
C MET A 97 -1.56 4.12 -13.17
N TYR A 98 -1.12 4.68 -12.04
CA TYR A 98 -0.31 5.89 -11.98
C TYR A 98 1.18 5.64 -12.26
N ARG A 99 1.60 4.36 -12.25
CA ARG A 99 2.99 3.93 -12.44
C ARG A 99 3.92 4.53 -11.37
N THR A 100 3.43 4.61 -10.15
CA THR A 100 4.08 5.18 -8.96
C THR A 100 4.41 4.06 -7.96
N SER A 101 4.32 4.35 -6.68
CA SER A 101 4.62 3.50 -5.54
C SER A 101 3.39 3.33 -4.65
N ILE A 102 3.50 2.42 -3.69
CA ILE A 102 2.56 2.26 -2.59
C ILE A 102 3.33 2.32 -1.28
N HIS A 103 2.83 3.12 -0.34
CA HIS A 103 3.46 3.42 0.95
C HIS A 103 2.54 2.94 2.07
N PHE A 104 3.13 2.42 3.14
CA PHE A 104 2.46 1.90 4.33
C PHE A 104 3.01 2.67 5.53
N TYR A 105 2.17 3.44 6.21
CA TYR A 105 2.50 4.22 7.41
C TYR A 105 1.72 3.67 8.60
N PHE A 106 2.33 2.79 9.39
CA PHE A 106 1.64 1.94 10.39
C PHE A 106 2.01 2.22 11.85
#